data_AF-A0A0C9W0V7-F1
#
_entry.id   AF-A0A0C9W0V7-F1
#
_cell.length_a   1.000
_cell.length_b   1.000
_cell.length_c   1.000
_cell.angle_alpha   90.00
_cell.angle_beta   90.00
_cell.angle_gamma   90.00
#
_symmetry.space_group_name_H-M   'P 1'
#
loop_
_entity.id
_entity.type
_entity.pdbx_description
1 polymer ?
#
loop_
_entity_poly.entity_id
_entity_poly.type
_entity_poly.pdbx_seq_one_letter_code
_entity_poly.pdbx_strand_id
1 'polypeptide(L)'
;MRVCEEQYLAEMNAIFKKYPGDHTPQVTTYSTFTGLKFEGSFTPEYSWENAVQPVRFSEANAALLEGEGAGSFIDISPHPVLSSLFMELTVLLESIGKLTTWGYNTINYSAVNKCQLKQFASSDGPLNRYDLLINSQTHPDIAEHVIRGEPIMPAAGYLEIAFEKGAKQLWKVRFKAMFPLPKDKLLGLEFAQTALQWKVNSSVDATFSANFLHLHADGFMSTRSCEGEVQRIPIQDVKSRWKKLRIDRFYEELKYFAQYGPLFRRVVECNIRAGEVLVKVDVNITTLPNIHEYIIHSSILDACFHIMVHPAFTGDADSTAYYLPSKVERAVLHDANYFHQHGLDFVLSYVTLKSWKPVTAQDIYNAV
;
A
#
# COMPACT_ATOMS: atom_id res chain seq x y z
N MET A 1 -20.19 35.21 20.95
CA MET A 1 -18.97 36.04 20.92
C MET A 1 -19.19 37.53 21.17
N ARG A 2 -20.40 38.11 21.07
CA ARG A 2 -20.61 39.57 21.19
C ARG A 2 -20.17 40.26 22.50
N VAL A 3 -19.87 39.50 23.56
CA VAL A 3 -19.46 40.06 24.86
C VAL A 3 -18.05 40.65 24.83
N CYS A 4 -17.19 40.26 23.88
CA CYS A 4 -15.81 40.76 23.76
C CYS A 4 -15.60 41.71 22.57
N GLU A 5 -16.66 42.20 21.94
CA GLU A 5 -16.59 43.06 20.75
C GLU A 5 -15.78 44.34 20.98
N GLU A 6 -16.11 45.07 22.03
CA GLU A 6 -15.47 46.35 22.36
C GLU A 6 -13.97 46.18 22.62
N GLN A 7 -13.60 45.15 23.37
CA GLN A 7 -12.20 44.82 23.65
C GLN A 7 -11.46 44.39 22.37
N TYR A 8 -12.05 43.52 21.56
CA TYR A 8 -11.46 43.06 20.31
C TYR A 8 -11.21 44.23 19.35
N LEU A 9 -12.21 45.10 19.17
CA LEU A 9 -12.09 46.26 18.30
C LEU A 9 -11.02 47.23 18.83
N ALA A 10 -10.94 47.46 20.14
CA ALA A 10 -9.89 48.30 20.72
C ALA A 10 -8.47 47.75 20.44
N GLU A 11 -8.26 46.45 20.62
CA GLU A 11 -6.97 45.79 20.37
C GLU A 11 -6.62 45.77 18.88
N MET A 12 -7.59 45.44 18.01
CA MET A 12 -7.39 45.46 16.57
C MET A 12 -7.09 46.87 16.04
N ASN A 13 -7.82 47.89 16.51
CA ASN A 13 -7.53 49.28 16.15
C ASN A 13 -6.10 49.70 16.54
N ALA A 14 -5.60 49.24 17.69
CA ALA A 14 -4.21 49.49 18.09
C ALA A 14 -3.20 48.83 17.12
N ILE A 15 -3.48 47.63 16.60
CA ILE A 15 -2.66 46.95 15.60
C ILE A 15 -2.66 47.72 14.27
N PHE A 16 -3.83 48.10 13.77
CA PHE A 16 -3.96 48.86 12.52
C PHE A 16 -3.27 50.23 12.61
N LYS A 17 -3.36 50.90 13.76
CA LYS A 17 -2.62 52.15 14.00
C LYS A 17 -1.09 51.95 14.01
N LYS A 18 -0.62 50.80 14.50
CA LYS A 18 0.82 50.46 14.52
C LYS A 18 1.36 50.15 13.12
N TYR A 19 0.54 49.61 12.23
CA TYR A 19 0.92 49.26 10.87
C TYR A 19 0.03 49.99 9.86
N PRO A 20 0.26 51.30 9.62
CA PRO A 20 -0.61 52.09 8.75
C PRO A 20 -0.48 51.68 7.28
N GLY A 21 -1.57 51.79 6.53
CA GLY A 21 -1.64 51.58 5.09
C GLY A 21 -3.08 51.46 4.61
N ASP A 22 -3.28 51.29 3.30
CA ASP A 22 -4.63 51.17 2.74
C ASP A 22 -5.26 49.79 3.01
N HIS A 23 -4.46 48.81 3.45
CA HIS A 23 -4.87 47.43 3.78
C HIS A 23 -5.77 46.76 2.72
N THR A 24 -5.62 47.17 1.47
CA THR A 24 -6.28 46.54 0.34
C THR A 24 -5.52 45.27 -0.06
N PRO A 25 -6.24 44.18 -0.37
CA PRO A 25 -5.59 42.98 -0.88
C PRO A 25 -4.82 43.28 -2.17
N GLN A 26 -3.57 42.82 -2.24
CA GLN A 26 -2.72 42.93 -3.44
C GLN A 26 -2.94 41.77 -4.42
N VAL A 27 -3.65 40.74 -3.98
CA VAL A 27 -4.03 39.56 -4.78
C VAL A 27 -5.55 39.50 -4.78
N THR A 28 -6.13 39.11 -5.91
CA THR A 28 -7.57 38.87 -6.04
C THR A 28 -8.06 38.02 -4.87
N THR A 29 -8.99 38.57 -4.10
CA THR A 29 -9.47 37.96 -2.86
C THR A 29 -10.98 37.80 -2.93
N TYR A 30 -11.47 36.63 -2.53
CA TYR A 30 -12.89 36.36 -2.35
C TYR A 30 -13.16 36.19 -0.86
N SER A 31 -14.13 36.93 -0.33
CA SER A 31 -14.44 36.92 1.09
C SER A 31 -15.39 35.78 1.42
N THR A 32 -15.02 34.94 2.37
CA THR A 32 -15.93 33.92 2.93
C THR A 32 -16.93 34.51 3.92
N PHE A 33 -16.78 35.77 4.32
CA PHE A 33 -17.81 36.49 5.08
C PHE A 33 -18.92 37.00 4.14
N THR A 34 -18.56 37.62 3.00
CA THR A 34 -19.57 38.17 2.07
C THR A 34 -20.01 37.20 0.98
N GLY A 35 -19.26 36.11 0.75
CA GLY A 35 -19.49 35.15 -0.32
C GLY A 35 -19.14 35.67 -1.72
N LEU A 36 -18.48 36.83 -1.85
CA LEU A 36 -18.26 37.53 -3.11
C LEU A 36 -16.80 37.99 -3.25
N LYS A 37 -16.44 38.46 -4.46
CA LYS A 37 -15.15 39.14 -4.71
C LYS A 37 -15.02 40.34 -3.77
N PHE A 38 -13.90 40.42 -3.08
CA PHE A 38 -13.63 41.44 -2.09
C PHE A 38 -12.88 42.61 -2.72
N GLU A 39 -13.52 43.78 -2.74
CA GLU A 39 -12.99 45.01 -3.35
C GLU A 39 -12.66 46.10 -2.31
N GLY A 40 -12.86 45.81 -1.02
CA GLY A 40 -12.60 46.74 0.08
C GLY A 40 -11.22 46.61 0.71
N SER A 41 -11.01 47.37 1.79
CA SER A 41 -9.86 47.22 2.68
C SER A 41 -10.20 46.32 3.86
N PHE A 42 -9.22 45.58 4.36
CA PHE A 42 -9.38 44.91 5.65
C PHE A 42 -9.47 45.96 6.76
N THR A 43 -10.53 45.91 7.56
CA THR A 43 -10.71 46.80 8.72
C THR A 43 -10.85 45.98 10.01
N PRO A 44 -10.67 46.60 11.19
CA PRO A 44 -11.01 45.98 12.47
C PRO A 44 -12.45 45.45 12.51
N GLU A 45 -13.40 46.21 11.98
CA GLU A 45 -14.82 45.86 11.92
C GLU A 45 -15.07 44.68 10.99
N TYR A 46 -14.45 44.67 9.80
CA TYR A 46 -14.53 43.52 8.89
C TYR A 46 -13.96 42.24 9.53
N SER A 47 -12.83 42.38 10.24
CA SER A 47 -12.18 41.25 10.92
C SER A 47 -13.05 40.68 12.04
N TRP A 48 -13.73 41.56 12.78
CA TRP A 48 -14.70 41.18 13.81
C TRP A 48 -15.90 40.46 13.20
N GLU A 49 -16.55 41.06 12.20
CA GLU A 49 -17.72 40.45 11.54
C GLU A 49 -17.37 39.10 10.94
N ASN A 50 -16.22 38.96 10.28
CA ASN A 50 -15.76 37.69 9.75
C ASN A 50 -15.52 36.63 10.84
N ALA A 51 -15.17 37.03 12.07
CA ALA A 51 -14.95 36.10 13.18
C ALA A 51 -16.25 35.61 13.85
N VAL A 52 -17.33 36.39 13.77
CA VAL A 52 -18.58 36.10 14.50
C VAL A 52 -19.75 35.71 13.62
N GLN A 53 -19.69 36.02 12.32
CA GLN A 53 -20.72 35.68 11.34
C GLN A 53 -20.44 34.32 10.67
N PRO A 54 -21.47 33.65 10.11
CA PRO A 54 -21.28 32.38 9.41
C PRO A 54 -20.31 32.48 8.24
N VAL A 55 -19.45 31.46 8.10
CA VAL A 55 -18.51 31.34 6.98
C VAL A 55 -19.24 30.82 5.74
N ARG A 56 -19.40 31.66 4.72
CA ARG A 56 -20.04 31.38 3.42
C ARG A 56 -19.02 30.85 2.41
N PHE A 57 -18.32 29.79 2.81
CA PHE A 57 -17.22 29.20 2.04
C PHE A 57 -17.66 28.76 0.64
N SER A 58 -18.81 28.07 0.55
CA SER A 58 -19.31 27.55 -0.72
C SER A 58 -19.66 28.65 -1.72
N GLU A 59 -20.23 29.74 -1.23
CA GLU A 59 -20.64 30.88 -2.06
C GLU A 59 -19.42 31.65 -2.58
N ALA A 60 -18.42 31.89 -1.71
CA ALA A 60 -17.17 32.53 -2.11
C ALA A 60 -16.43 31.73 -3.19
N ASN A 61 -16.41 30.39 -3.07
CA ASN A 61 -15.79 29.52 -4.07
C ASN A 61 -16.57 29.50 -5.40
N ALA A 62 -17.90 29.50 -5.35
CA ALA A 62 -18.71 29.62 -6.56
C ALA A 62 -18.46 30.95 -7.28
N ALA A 63 -18.41 32.06 -6.54
CA ALA A 63 -18.08 33.37 -7.10
C ALA A 63 -16.65 33.42 -7.68
N LEU A 64 -15.68 32.78 -7.02
CA LEU A 64 -14.31 32.66 -7.52
C LEU A 64 -14.27 31.89 -8.85
N LEU A 65 -14.94 30.74 -8.91
CA LEU A 65 -14.96 29.90 -10.11
C LEU A 65 -15.69 30.61 -11.27
N GLU A 66 -16.77 31.32 -10.98
CA GLU A 66 -17.48 32.13 -11.99
C GLU A 66 -16.66 33.33 -12.47
N GLY A 67 -15.90 33.99 -11.58
CA GLY A 67 -15.14 35.19 -11.91
C GLY A 67 -13.77 34.95 -12.53
N GLU A 68 -13.02 33.97 -12.03
CA GLU A 68 -11.63 33.70 -12.41
C GLU A 68 -11.46 32.40 -13.20
N GLY A 69 -12.49 31.54 -13.26
CA GLY A 69 -12.44 30.22 -13.87
C GLY A 69 -11.86 29.12 -12.97
N ALA A 70 -11.70 27.93 -13.53
CA ALA A 70 -11.17 26.76 -12.83
C ALA A 70 -9.62 26.72 -12.88
N GLY A 71 -8.96 26.58 -11.73
CA GLY A 71 -7.49 26.56 -11.60
C GLY A 71 -6.98 25.67 -10.45
N SER A 72 -5.67 25.56 -10.28
CA SER A 72 -5.07 24.80 -9.17
C SER A 72 -5.33 25.46 -7.81
N PHE A 73 -5.80 24.69 -6.82
CA PHE A 73 -6.00 25.18 -5.45
C PHE A 73 -4.91 24.68 -4.50
N ILE A 74 -4.51 25.55 -3.57
CA ILE A 74 -3.57 25.26 -2.49
C ILE A 74 -4.26 25.60 -1.17
N ASP A 75 -4.44 24.63 -0.29
CA ASP A 75 -4.97 24.82 1.08
C ASP A 75 -3.82 25.18 2.04
N ILE A 76 -3.81 26.42 2.49
CA ILE A 76 -2.78 26.94 3.40
C ILE A 76 -3.28 26.75 4.84
N SER A 77 -3.10 25.55 5.38
CA SER A 77 -3.52 25.20 6.74
C SER A 77 -2.56 24.21 7.42
N PRO A 78 -2.49 24.20 8.77
CA PRO A 78 -1.70 23.22 9.51
C PRO A 78 -2.28 21.79 9.40
N HIS A 79 -3.54 21.66 8.98
CA HIS A 79 -4.21 20.39 8.72
C HIS A 79 -5.22 20.55 7.56
N PRO A 80 -5.21 19.67 6.54
CA PRO A 80 -6.01 19.83 5.33
C PRO A 80 -7.49 19.47 5.53
N VAL A 81 -8.26 20.40 6.09
CA VAL A 81 -9.68 20.19 6.41
C VAL A 81 -10.59 20.58 5.23
N LEU A 82 -10.14 21.45 4.33
CA LEU A 82 -11.01 22.05 3.30
C LEU A 82 -11.12 21.21 2.02
N SER A 83 -10.30 20.17 1.87
CA SER A 83 -10.23 19.40 0.62
C SER A 83 -11.50 18.61 0.29
N SER A 84 -12.22 18.10 1.30
CA SER A 84 -13.50 17.42 1.10
C SER A 84 -14.59 18.40 0.63
N LEU A 85 -14.62 19.61 1.21
CA LEU A 85 -15.56 20.67 0.88
C LEU A 85 -15.39 21.17 -0.57
N PHE A 86 -14.15 21.25 -1.07
CA PHE A 86 -13.90 21.61 -2.48
C PHE A 86 -14.37 20.52 -3.46
N MET A 87 -14.27 19.24 -3.08
CA MET A 87 -14.66 18.13 -3.95
C MET A 87 -16.18 18.05 -4.13
N GLU A 88 -16.95 18.18 -3.04
CA GLU A 88 -18.42 18.23 -3.11
C GLU A 88 -18.91 19.39 -4.00
N LEU A 89 -18.27 20.54 -3.90
CA LEU A 89 -18.63 21.72 -4.67
C LEU A 89 -18.31 21.57 -6.17
N THR A 90 -17.21 20.89 -6.49
CA THR A 90 -16.83 20.58 -7.88
C THR A 90 -17.83 19.63 -8.52
N VAL A 91 -18.20 18.54 -7.83
CA VAL A 91 -19.22 17.58 -8.30
C VAL A 91 -20.57 18.28 -8.53
N LEU A 92 -20.95 19.19 -7.64
CA LEU A 92 -22.17 19.98 -7.80
C LEU A 92 -22.11 20.85 -9.07
N LEU A 93 -20.98 21.53 -9.32
CA LEU A 93 -20.79 22.39 -10.49
C LEU A 93 -20.69 21.60 -11.82
N GLU A 94 -20.18 20.36 -11.79
CA GLU A 94 -20.22 19.42 -12.92
C GLU A 94 -21.65 18.98 -13.22
N SER A 95 -22.40 18.63 -12.17
CA SER A 95 -23.78 18.14 -12.30
C SER A 95 -24.75 19.18 -12.89
N ILE A 96 -24.48 20.47 -12.70
CA ILE A 96 -25.26 21.56 -13.30
C ILE A 96 -24.70 22.04 -14.64
N GLY A 97 -23.73 21.32 -15.23
CA GLY A 97 -23.22 21.55 -16.57
C GLY A 97 -22.39 22.83 -16.76
N LYS A 98 -22.01 23.53 -15.68
CA LYS A 98 -21.26 24.79 -15.77
C LYS A 98 -19.78 24.55 -16.12
N LEU A 99 -19.19 23.44 -15.64
CA LEU A 99 -17.78 23.11 -15.87
C LEU A 99 -17.46 22.70 -17.33
N THR A 100 -18.38 22.03 -18.02
CA THR A 100 -18.18 21.59 -19.43
C THR A 100 -18.27 22.75 -20.43
N THR A 101 -19.07 23.79 -20.15
CA THR A 101 -19.13 25.03 -20.95
C THR A 101 -17.86 25.87 -20.89
N TRP A 102 -17.01 25.67 -19.88
CA TRP A 102 -15.81 26.48 -19.66
C TRP A 102 -14.54 25.89 -20.30
N GLY A 103 -14.60 24.79 -21.06
CA GLY A 103 -13.51 24.39 -21.96
C GLY A 103 -12.21 23.89 -21.31
N TYR A 104 -12.24 23.45 -20.04
CA TYR A 104 -11.06 22.94 -19.33
C TYR A 104 -11.27 21.51 -18.80
N ASN A 105 -10.26 20.66 -18.96
CA ASN A 105 -10.32 19.23 -18.63
C ASN A 105 -9.71 18.82 -17.28
N THR A 106 -9.16 19.73 -16.45
CA THR A 106 -8.56 19.30 -15.17
C THR A 106 -8.33 20.46 -14.19
N ILE A 107 -8.87 20.34 -12.97
CA ILE A 107 -8.47 21.13 -11.79
C ILE A 107 -7.31 20.39 -11.11
N ASN A 108 -6.14 21.03 -10.98
CA ASN A 108 -4.92 20.35 -10.48
C ASN A 108 -4.62 20.76 -9.02
N TYR A 109 -5.06 19.95 -8.06
CA TYR A 109 -4.83 20.13 -6.61
C TYR A 109 -3.45 19.57 -6.20
N SER A 110 -2.35 20.20 -6.62
CA SER A 110 -1.01 19.61 -6.49
C SER A 110 -0.26 19.89 -5.19
N ALA A 111 -0.86 20.52 -4.17
CA ALA A 111 -0.10 20.90 -2.96
C ALA A 111 -0.66 20.40 -1.62
N VAL A 112 -1.87 19.87 -1.57
CA VAL A 112 -2.48 19.49 -0.28
C VAL A 112 -3.28 18.21 -0.44
N ASN A 113 -2.60 17.07 -0.25
CA ASN A 113 -3.12 15.89 0.44
C ASN A 113 -2.26 14.64 0.23
N LYS A 114 -1.55 14.21 1.29
CA LYS A 114 -1.05 12.82 1.39
C LYS A 114 -2.19 11.78 1.48
N CYS A 115 -3.43 12.21 1.76
CA CYS A 115 -4.59 11.33 1.90
C CYS A 115 -5.32 11.13 0.54
N GLN A 116 -5.57 12.19 -0.22
CA GLN A 116 -6.20 12.13 -1.55
C GLN A 116 -5.24 11.79 -2.71
N LEU A 117 -3.92 12.04 -2.61
CA LEU A 117 -2.96 11.45 -3.56
C LEU A 117 -3.00 9.91 -3.56
N LYS A 118 -3.53 9.27 -2.50
CA LYS A 118 -3.73 7.81 -2.47
C LYS A 118 -5.00 7.35 -3.18
N GLN A 119 -6.02 8.22 -3.33
CA GLN A 119 -7.28 7.90 -4.03
C GLN A 119 -7.18 8.07 -5.55
N PHE A 120 -6.28 8.93 -6.01
CA PHE A 120 -5.94 9.13 -7.43
C PHE A 120 -4.53 8.64 -7.79
N ALA A 121 -3.83 7.97 -6.87
CA ALA A 121 -2.70 7.14 -7.29
C ALA A 121 -3.25 6.13 -8.29
N SER A 122 -2.54 5.93 -9.40
CA SER A 122 -2.69 4.71 -10.17
C SER A 122 -2.80 3.55 -9.18
N SER A 123 -3.76 2.65 -9.36
CA SER A 123 -3.69 1.38 -8.64
C SER A 123 -2.38 0.73 -9.09
N ASP A 124 -1.33 0.85 -8.28
CA ASP A 124 -0.02 0.30 -8.62
C ASP A 124 0.02 -1.24 -8.45
N GLY A 125 -1.14 -1.85 -8.15
CA GLY A 125 -1.42 -3.27 -8.27
C GLY A 125 -2.71 -3.70 -7.55
N PRO A 126 -3.10 -4.99 -7.66
CA PRO A 126 -4.38 -5.50 -7.15
C PRO A 126 -4.53 -5.40 -5.63
N LEU A 127 -3.43 -5.42 -4.88
CA LEU A 127 -3.40 -5.37 -3.41
C LEU A 127 -3.14 -3.97 -2.85
N ASN A 128 -3.14 -2.94 -3.70
CA ASN A 128 -2.73 -1.58 -3.35
C ASN A 128 -3.82 -0.52 -3.54
N ARG A 129 -5.09 -0.94 -3.49
CA ARG A 129 -6.24 -0.03 -3.56
C ARG A 129 -6.44 0.70 -2.22
N TYR A 130 -6.88 1.96 -2.29
CA TYR A 130 -7.00 2.85 -1.13
C TYR A 130 -8.10 2.42 -0.15
N ASP A 131 -9.11 1.71 -0.66
CA ASP A 131 -10.28 1.17 0.02
C ASP A 131 -10.35 -0.35 -0.15
N LEU A 132 -9.20 -1.03 -0.14
CA LEU A 132 -9.12 -2.45 -0.47
C LEU A 132 -10.02 -3.29 0.45
N LEU A 133 -11.16 -3.71 -0.09
CA LEU A 133 -12.05 -4.70 0.51
C LEU A 133 -11.71 -6.07 -0.09
N ILE A 134 -11.14 -6.93 0.75
CA ILE A 134 -10.64 -8.23 0.35
C ILE A 134 -11.41 -9.35 1.03
N ASN A 135 -11.74 -10.37 0.24
CA ASN A 135 -12.29 -11.64 0.67
C ASN A 135 -11.95 -12.71 -0.39
N SER A 136 -12.42 -13.95 -0.22
CA SER A 136 -12.08 -15.01 -1.18
C SER A 136 -12.71 -14.86 -2.57
N GLN A 137 -13.70 -13.98 -2.73
CA GLN A 137 -14.40 -13.76 -4.00
C GLN A 137 -13.82 -12.59 -4.78
N THR A 138 -13.32 -11.54 -4.10
CA THR A 138 -12.68 -10.40 -4.74
C THR A 138 -11.25 -10.70 -5.16
N HIS A 139 -10.55 -11.59 -4.44
CA HIS A 139 -9.19 -12.02 -4.72
C HIS A 139 -9.11 -13.56 -4.72
N PRO A 140 -9.78 -14.23 -5.68
CA PRO A 140 -9.84 -15.69 -5.73
C PRO A 140 -8.47 -16.33 -5.97
N ASP A 141 -7.59 -15.60 -6.65
CA ASP A 141 -6.19 -15.96 -6.85
C ASP A 141 -5.43 -16.08 -5.51
N ILE A 142 -5.53 -15.08 -4.64
CA ILE A 142 -4.91 -15.09 -3.31
C ILE A 142 -5.56 -16.14 -2.40
N ALA A 143 -6.87 -16.36 -2.52
CA ALA A 143 -7.62 -17.32 -1.72
C ALA A 143 -7.19 -18.78 -1.93
N GLU A 144 -6.42 -19.08 -2.98
CA GLU A 144 -5.81 -20.38 -3.18
C GLU A 144 -4.64 -20.67 -2.23
N HIS A 145 -4.17 -19.69 -1.47
CA HIS A 145 -3.24 -19.92 -0.36
C HIS A 145 -4.01 -20.42 0.88
N VAL A 146 -4.23 -21.75 0.92
CA VAL A 146 -5.00 -22.42 1.98
C VAL A 146 -4.08 -23.07 2.99
N ILE A 147 -4.20 -22.68 4.25
CA ILE A 147 -3.46 -23.26 5.38
C ILE A 147 -4.46 -23.79 6.41
N ARG A 148 -4.33 -25.07 6.77
CA ARG A 148 -5.23 -25.81 7.66
C ARG A 148 -6.71 -25.66 7.29
N GLY A 149 -7.00 -25.68 5.99
CA GLY A 149 -8.35 -25.57 5.44
C GLY A 149 -8.89 -24.14 5.30
N GLU A 150 -8.14 -23.13 5.74
CA GLU A 150 -8.55 -21.74 5.70
C GLU A 150 -7.76 -20.95 4.64
N PRO A 151 -8.43 -20.25 3.71
CA PRO A 151 -7.79 -19.26 2.85
C PRO A 151 -7.21 -18.11 3.70
N ILE A 152 -5.89 -17.91 3.61
CA ILE A 152 -5.20 -16.82 4.33
C ILE A 152 -4.26 -16.07 3.39
N MET A 153 -4.02 -14.78 3.67
CA MET A 153 -3.02 -13.99 2.94
C MET A 153 -1.62 -14.61 3.12
N PRO A 154 -0.89 -14.96 2.05
CA PRO A 154 0.48 -15.44 2.14
C PRO A 154 1.40 -14.34 2.69
N ALA A 155 2.53 -14.75 3.28
CA ALA A 155 3.59 -13.81 3.66
C ALA A 155 4.09 -12.99 2.46
N ALA A 156 4.16 -13.64 1.29
CA ALA A 156 4.47 -13.01 0.02
C ALA A 156 3.52 -11.85 -0.34
N GLY A 157 2.23 -11.95 0.02
CA GLY A 157 1.24 -10.92 -0.27
C GLY A 157 1.51 -9.61 0.45
N TYR A 158 2.01 -9.66 1.70
CA TYR A 158 2.41 -8.43 2.40
C TYR A 158 3.67 -7.80 1.81
N LEU A 159 4.60 -8.60 1.29
CA LEU A 159 5.76 -8.08 0.57
C LEU A 159 5.32 -7.41 -0.73
N GLU A 160 4.38 -8.04 -1.44
CA GLU A 160 3.80 -7.50 -2.67
C GLU A 160 3.07 -6.19 -2.44
N ILE A 161 2.23 -6.07 -1.40
CA ILE A 161 1.60 -4.79 -1.03
C ILE A 161 2.65 -3.68 -0.87
N ALA A 162 3.79 -3.98 -0.24
CA ALA A 162 4.85 -3.00 -0.07
C ALA A 162 5.56 -2.67 -1.41
N PHE A 163 5.74 -3.66 -2.30
CA PHE A 163 6.31 -3.45 -3.64
C PHE A 163 5.37 -2.64 -4.55
N GLU A 164 4.07 -2.93 -4.54
CA GLU A 164 3.05 -2.13 -5.23
C GLU A 164 3.05 -0.69 -4.69
N LYS A 165 3.35 -0.45 -3.41
CA LYS A 165 3.59 0.89 -2.84
C LYS A 165 4.94 1.53 -3.21
N GLY A 166 5.67 0.94 -4.17
CA GLY A 166 6.91 1.45 -4.72
C GLY A 166 8.16 1.09 -3.90
N ALA A 167 8.06 0.19 -2.92
CA ALA A 167 9.24 -0.25 -2.20
C ALA A 167 10.20 -1.00 -3.15
N LYS A 168 11.47 -0.64 -3.09
CA LYS A 168 12.57 -1.40 -3.72
C LYS A 168 13.40 -2.16 -2.70
N GLN A 169 13.30 -1.79 -1.44
CA GLN A 169 14.00 -2.43 -0.34
C GLN A 169 13.07 -2.50 0.86
N LEU A 170 13.02 -3.66 1.50
CA LEU A 170 12.31 -3.92 2.75
C LEU A 170 13.32 -4.45 3.77
N TRP A 171 13.19 -4.07 5.04
CA TRP A 171 13.99 -4.64 6.11
C TRP A 171 13.23 -4.72 7.42
N LYS A 172 13.64 -5.68 8.27
CA LYS A 172 13.00 -6.01 9.55
C LYS A 172 11.48 -6.18 9.39
N VAL A 173 11.06 -6.88 8.34
CA VAL A 173 9.65 -7.22 8.12
C VAL A 173 9.24 -8.28 9.13
N ARG A 174 8.08 -8.09 9.76
CA ARG A 174 7.53 -8.97 10.79
C ARG A 174 6.09 -9.30 10.42
N PHE A 175 5.75 -10.58 10.40
CA PHE A 175 4.38 -11.06 10.23
C PHE A 175 3.83 -11.39 11.63
N LYS A 176 2.84 -10.61 12.06
CA LYS A 176 2.31 -10.61 13.43
C LYS A 176 1.02 -11.40 13.57
N ALA A 177 0.18 -11.41 12.54
CA ALA A 177 -1.09 -12.12 12.56
C ALA A 177 -1.48 -12.56 11.15
N MET A 178 -2.12 -13.73 11.06
CA MET A 178 -2.70 -14.23 9.82
C MET A 178 -3.91 -13.37 9.43
N PHE A 179 -4.05 -13.08 8.12
CA PHE A 179 -5.22 -12.40 7.59
C PHE A 179 -6.09 -13.42 6.85
N PRO A 180 -7.28 -13.78 7.35
CA PRO A 180 -8.17 -14.72 6.68
C PRO A 180 -8.86 -14.06 5.48
N LEU A 181 -9.15 -14.83 4.44
CA LEU A 181 -10.01 -14.43 3.33
C LEU A 181 -11.34 -15.20 3.43
N PRO A 182 -12.29 -14.76 4.29
CA PRO A 182 -13.59 -15.41 4.39
C PRO A 182 -14.38 -15.28 3.09
N LYS A 183 -15.37 -16.15 2.88
CA LYS A 183 -16.23 -16.08 1.70
C LYS A 183 -17.34 -15.03 1.83
N ASP A 184 -17.95 -14.96 3.01
CA ASP A 184 -19.22 -14.24 3.21
C ASP A 184 -19.04 -12.85 3.87
N LYS A 185 -17.80 -12.39 4.01
CA LYS A 185 -17.48 -11.11 4.66
C LYS A 185 -16.36 -10.40 3.92
N LEU A 186 -16.53 -9.11 3.65
CA LEU A 186 -15.45 -8.24 3.17
C LEU A 186 -14.68 -7.67 4.35
N LEU A 187 -13.36 -7.71 4.28
CA LEU A 187 -12.47 -7.12 5.27
C LEU A 187 -11.69 -5.99 4.61
N GLY A 188 -11.64 -4.83 5.29
CA GLY A 188 -10.80 -3.73 4.84
C GLY A 188 -9.33 -4.04 5.13
N LEU A 189 -8.46 -3.82 4.16
CA LEU A 189 -7.02 -3.95 4.30
C LEU A 189 -6.37 -2.59 4.04
N GLU A 190 -5.64 -2.07 5.03
CA GLU A 190 -5.02 -0.75 4.97
C GLU A 190 -3.50 -0.85 5.00
N PHE A 191 -2.84 -0.20 4.04
CA PHE A 191 -1.42 0.07 4.09
C PHE A 191 -1.14 1.47 4.65
N ALA A 192 -0.56 1.50 5.85
CA ALA A 192 -0.14 2.72 6.53
C ALA A 192 1.39 2.87 6.47
N GLN A 193 1.87 4.06 6.07
CA GLN A 193 3.30 4.36 6.00
C GLN A 193 3.60 5.70 6.68
N THR A 194 4.61 5.70 7.54
CA THR A 194 5.17 6.90 8.17
C THR A 194 6.68 6.91 7.95
N ALA A 195 7.14 7.82 7.08
CA ALA A 195 8.53 7.87 6.62
C ALA A 195 8.99 6.52 6.05
N LEU A 196 9.94 5.84 6.72
CA LEU A 196 10.45 4.53 6.31
C LEU A 196 9.63 3.38 6.90
N GLN A 197 8.84 3.59 7.95
CA GLN A 197 8.09 2.52 8.58
C GLN A 197 6.76 2.30 7.84
N TRP A 198 6.38 1.03 7.69
CA TRP A 198 5.09 0.64 7.12
C TRP A 198 4.39 -0.40 7.99
N LYS A 199 3.07 -0.47 7.85
CA LYS A 199 2.17 -1.42 8.51
C LYS A 199 1.05 -1.81 7.57
N VAL A 200 0.62 -3.07 7.67
CA VAL A 200 -0.61 -3.57 7.06
C VAL A 200 -1.58 -3.93 8.18
N ASN A 201 -2.72 -3.24 8.20
CA ASN A 201 -3.78 -3.46 9.17
C ASN A 201 -5.05 -3.95 8.49
N SER A 202 -5.93 -4.60 9.24
CA SER A 202 -7.29 -4.89 8.80
C SER A 202 -8.35 -4.23 9.67
N SER A 203 -9.52 -4.01 9.08
CA SER A 203 -10.73 -3.55 9.75
C SER A 203 -11.92 -4.45 9.40
N VAL A 204 -12.80 -4.66 10.38
CA VAL A 204 -14.06 -5.38 10.21
C VAL A 204 -15.11 -4.52 9.50
N ASP A 205 -15.06 -3.21 9.69
CA ASP A 205 -15.94 -2.23 9.04
C ASP A 205 -15.15 -1.46 7.98
N ALA A 206 -15.76 -1.24 6.81
CA ALA A 206 -15.19 -0.41 5.73
C ALA A 206 -14.94 1.04 6.18
N THR A 207 -15.51 1.44 7.31
CA THR A 207 -15.17 2.68 8.02
C THR A 207 -13.92 2.44 8.85
N PHE A 208 -12.74 2.76 8.30
CA PHE A 208 -11.43 2.69 8.94
C PHE A 208 -11.31 3.64 10.16
N SER A 209 -12.06 3.36 11.24
CA SER A 209 -11.90 4.05 12.51
C SER A 209 -10.68 3.50 13.24
N ALA A 210 -9.76 4.37 13.66
CA ALA A 210 -8.46 4.01 14.21
C ALA A 210 -8.50 3.11 15.46
N ASN A 211 -9.67 2.94 16.09
CA ASN A 211 -9.84 2.21 17.33
C ASN A 211 -9.98 0.68 17.18
N PHE A 212 -10.11 0.15 15.96
CA PHE A 212 -10.37 -1.29 15.73
C PHE A 212 -9.47 -1.93 14.65
N LEU A 213 -8.28 -1.39 14.42
CA LEU A 213 -7.34 -1.94 13.44
C LEU A 213 -6.56 -3.14 14.01
N HIS A 214 -6.55 -4.25 13.28
CA HIS A 214 -5.74 -5.43 13.61
C HIS A 214 -4.45 -5.45 12.79
N LEU A 215 -3.30 -5.47 13.45
CA LEU A 215 -1.98 -5.40 12.80
C LEU A 215 -1.52 -6.79 12.31
N HIS A 216 -1.31 -6.91 10.99
CA HIS A 216 -0.89 -8.16 10.36
C HIS A 216 0.59 -8.20 10.03
N ALA A 217 1.13 -7.13 9.47
CA ALA A 217 2.53 -7.04 9.10
C ALA A 217 3.08 -5.64 9.33
N ASP A 218 4.36 -5.54 9.64
CA ASP A 218 5.07 -4.27 9.69
C ASP A 218 6.53 -4.43 9.31
N GLY A 219 7.17 -3.33 8.98
CA GLY A 219 8.60 -3.29 8.75
C GLY A 219 9.07 -1.91 8.37
N PHE A 220 10.20 -1.86 7.69
CA PHE A 220 10.73 -0.65 7.10
C PHE A 220 10.90 -0.84 5.59
N MET A 221 10.82 0.25 4.84
CA MET A 221 10.98 0.25 3.40
C MET A 221 11.66 1.50 2.86
N SER A 222 12.22 1.37 1.66
CA SER A 222 12.78 2.47 0.88
C SER A 222 12.39 2.30 -0.59
N THR A 223 12.05 3.41 -1.24
CA THR A 223 11.78 3.49 -2.69
C THR A 223 13.08 3.65 -3.51
N ARG A 224 14.21 3.90 -2.84
CA ARG A 224 15.52 4.01 -3.49
C ARG A 224 16.01 2.62 -3.88
N SER A 225 16.53 2.51 -5.10
CA SER A 225 17.23 1.31 -5.54
C SER A 225 18.42 1.02 -4.62
N CYS A 226 18.74 -0.27 -4.42
CA CYS A 226 19.94 -0.63 -3.70
C CYS A 226 21.16 -0.37 -4.60
N GLU A 227 22.01 0.58 -4.21
CA GLU A 227 23.33 0.75 -4.82
C GLU A 227 24.27 -0.30 -4.19
N GLY A 228 24.56 -1.36 -4.94
CA GLY A 228 25.41 -2.45 -4.47
C GLY A 228 25.58 -3.51 -5.56
N GLU A 229 26.69 -4.24 -5.49
CA GLU A 229 26.96 -5.32 -6.44
C GLU A 229 25.95 -6.45 -6.23
N VAL A 230 25.16 -6.75 -7.27
CA VAL A 230 24.24 -7.89 -7.24
C VAL A 230 25.09 -9.15 -7.29
N GLN A 231 25.07 -9.93 -6.20
CA GLN A 231 25.75 -11.23 -6.19
C GLN A 231 25.09 -12.13 -7.24
N ARG A 232 25.77 -12.32 -8.37
CA ARG A 232 25.32 -13.23 -9.43
C ARG A 232 25.71 -14.65 -9.05
N ILE A 233 24.73 -15.54 -9.00
CA ILE A 233 24.96 -16.96 -8.75
C ILE A 233 25.14 -17.65 -10.11
N PRO A 234 26.29 -18.26 -10.42
CA PRO A 234 26.49 -18.98 -11.67
C PRO A 234 25.66 -20.27 -11.70
N ILE A 235 24.48 -20.20 -12.32
CA ILE A 235 23.49 -21.30 -12.37
C ILE A 235 23.99 -22.50 -13.20
N GLN A 236 24.89 -22.29 -14.17
CA GLN A 236 25.34 -23.36 -15.08
C GLN A 236 26.12 -24.48 -14.37
N ASP A 237 26.87 -24.17 -13.31
CA ASP A 237 27.61 -25.16 -12.51
C ASP A 237 26.72 -25.93 -11.52
N VAL A 238 25.51 -25.43 -11.27
CA VAL A 238 24.56 -25.93 -10.26
C VAL A 238 23.79 -27.14 -10.79
N LYS A 239 23.32 -27.11 -12.04
CA LYS A 239 22.42 -28.14 -12.59
C LYS A 239 23.09 -29.50 -12.82
N SER A 240 24.39 -29.54 -13.13
CA SER A 240 25.10 -30.79 -13.45
C SER A 240 25.61 -31.54 -12.22
N ARG A 241 25.68 -30.87 -11.05
CA ARG A 241 26.31 -31.41 -9.84
C ARG A 241 25.33 -31.72 -8.71
N TRP A 242 24.09 -31.25 -8.80
CA TRP A 242 23.13 -31.29 -7.69
C TRP A 242 22.14 -32.45 -7.87
N LYS A 243 21.70 -33.04 -6.77
CA LYS A 243 20.78 -34.17 -6.80
C LYS A 243 19.39 -33.66 -7.12
N LYS A 244 18.77 -34.19 -8.18
CA LYS A 244 17.36 -33.92 -8.48
C LYS A 244 16.48 -34.47 -7.36
N LEU A 245 15.69 -33.61 -6.74
CA LEU A 245 14.69 -34.01 -5.76
C LEU A 245 13.46 -34.55 -6.52
N ARG A 246 12.90 -35.65 -6.03
CA ARG A 246 11.64 -36.17 -6.56
C ARG A 246 10.52 -35.27 -6.04
N ILE A 247 9.81 -34.60 -6.96
CA ILE A 247 8.80 -33.58 -6.65
C ILE A 247 7.40 -33.95 -7.15
N ASP A 248 7.21 -35.17 -7.65
CA ASP A 248 5.91 -35.71 -8.07
C ASP A 248 4.86 -35.59 -6.95
N ARG A 249 5.30 -35.69 -5.70
CA ARG A 249 4.47 -35.57 -4.50
C ARG A 249 4.73 -34.32 -3.67
N PHE A 250 5.43 -33.32 -4.23
CA PHE A 250 5.86 -32.12 -3.48
C PHE A 250 4.70 -31.47 -2.69
N TYR A 251 3.56 -31.26 -3.36
CA TYR A 251 2.38 -30.67 -2.73
C TYR A 251 1.53 -31.68 -1.94
N GLU A 252 1.66 -32.97 -2.23
CA GLU A 252 0.99 -34.04 -1.45
C GLU A 252 1.63 -34.15 -0.06
N GLU A 253 2.95 -34.02 0.03
CA GLU A 253 3.72 -34.05 1.27
C GLU A 253 3.47 -32.84 2.18
N LEU A 254 3.01 -31.71 1.61
CA LEU A 254 2.64 -30.51 2.38
C LEU A 254 1.17 -30.48 2.79
N LYS A 255 0.32 -31.34 2.21
CA LYS A 255 -1.15 -31.29 2.34
C LYS A 255 -1.68 -31.41 3.77
N TYR A 256 -0.87 -31.93 4.70
CA TYR A 256 -1.24 -32.04 6.12
C TYR A 256 -1.49 -30.66 6.77
N PHE A 257 -0.83 -29.59 6.29
CA PHE A 257 -1.07 -28.23 6.76
C PHE A 257 -1.28 -27.21 5.65
N ALA A 258 -0.68 -27.39 4.47
CA ALA A 258 -0.78 -26.44 3.37
C ALA A 258 -1.49 -27.09 2.19
N GLN A 259 -2.71 -26.64 1.93
CA GLN A 259 -3.59 -27.14 0.87
C GLN A 259 -3.63 -26.19 -0.31
N TYR A 260 -2.46 -25.70 -0.75
CA TYR A 260 -2.32 -24.77 -1.87
C TYR A 260 -3.20 -25.13 -3.06
N GLY A 261 -3.94 -24.17 -3.61
CA GLY A 261 -4.67 -24.31 -4.86
C GLY A 261 -3.75 -24.31 -6.09
N PRO A 262 -4.29 -24.64 -7.28
CA PRO A 262 -3.52 -24.71 -8.53
C PRO A 262 -2.57 -23.53 -8.80
N LEU A 263 -2.99 -22.30 -8.53
CA LEU A 263 -2.22 -21.07 -8.75
C LEU A 263 -1.02 -20.95 -7.82
N PHE A 264 -1.04 -21.55 -6.63
CA PHE A 264 0.11 -21.60 -5.73
C PHE A 264 1.01 -22.82 -5.99
N ARG A 265 0.56 -23.80 -6.79
CA ARG A 265 1.32 -25.02 -7.11
C ARG A 265 2.30 -24.82 -8.27
N ARG A 266 3.30 -23.95 -8.08
CA ARG A 266 4.21 -23.50 -9.15
C ARG A 266 5.60 -24.14 -9.15
N VAL A 267 5.93 -25.02 -8.21
CA VAL A 267 7.23 -25.70 -8.17
C VAL A 267 7.30 -26.76 -9.28
N VAL A 268 8.21 -26.57 -10.24
CA VAL A 268 8.39 -27.42 -11.43
C VAL A 268 9.59 -28.34 -11.33
N GLU A 269 10.63 -27.92 -10.59
CA GLU A 269 11.85 -28.71 -10.42
C GLU A 269 12.57 -28.27 -9.16
N CYS A 270 13.12 -29.22 -8.40
CA CYS A 270 14.00 -28.93 -7.28
C CYS A 270 15.30 -29.71 -7.41
N ASN A 271 16.43 -29.03 -7.28
CA ASN A 271 17.75 -29.63 -7.21
C ASN A 271 18.36 -29.28 -5.85
N ILE A 272 18.78 -30.28 -5.09
CA ILE A 272 19.27 -30.13 -3.72
C ILE A 272 20.74 -30.54 -3.61
N ARG A 273 21.45 -29.79 -2.76
CA ARG A 273 22.79 -30.08 -2.24
C ARG A 273 22.77 -29.78 -0.73
N ALA A 274 23.71 -30.32 0.04
CA ALA A 274 23.79 -30.11 1.49
C ALA A 274 23.57 -28.63 1.90
N GLY A 275 22.40 -28.33 2.47
CA GLY A 275 22.01 -26.99 2.91
C GLY A 275 21.60 -25.99 1.81
N GLU A 276 21.54 -26.39 0.54
CA GLU A 276 21.22 -25.52 -0.59
C GLU A 276 20.20 -26.15 -1.54
N VAL A 277 19.23 -25.38 -2.02
CA VAL A 277 18.26 -25.84 -3.02
C VAL A 277 18.08 -24.80 -4.12
N LEU A 278 18.04 -25.27 -5.35
CA LEU A 278 17.62 -24.52 -6.52
C LEU A 278 16.24 -25.02 -6.96
N VAL A 279 15.26 -24.13 -6.90
CA VAL A 279 13.87 -24.40 -7.27
C VAL A 279 13.55 -23.68 -8.58
N LYS A 280 13.00 -24.41 -9.56
CA LYS A 280 12.40 -23.84 -10.76
C LYS A 280 10.92 -23.59 -10.48
N VAL A 281 10.50 -22.34 -10.59
CA VAL A 281 9.13 -21.89 -10.34
C VAL A 281 8.50 -21.45 -11.64
N ASP A 282 7.34 -21.99 -11.98
CA ASP A 282 6.56 -21.63 -13.16
C ASP A 282 5.99 -20.21 -13.02
N VAL A 283 6.24 -19.37 -14.02
CA VAL A 283 5.71 -18.00 -14.10
C VAL A 283 4.85 -17.77 -15.34
N ASN A 284 4.49 -18.84 -16.06
CA ASN A 284 3.76 -18.73 -17.31
C ASN A 284 2.46 -17.95 -17.15
N ILE A 285 2.43 -16.82 -17.85
CA ILE A 285 1.42 -15.77 -17.85
C ILE A 285 0.03 -16.26 -18.24
N THR A 286 -0.05 -17.31 -19.08
CA THR A 286 -1.31 -17.86 -19.57
C THR A 286 -2.13 -18.55 -18.47
N THR A 287 -1.48 -18.91 -17.37
CA THR A 287 -2.10 -19.57 -16.21
C THR A 287 -2.43 -18.60 -15.07
N LEU A 288 -2.02 -17.34 -15.17
CA LEU A 288 -2.17 -16.34 -14.09
C LEU A 288 -3.07 -15.18 -14.54
N PRO A 289 -4.27 -15.03 -13.95
CA PRO A 289 -5.08 -13.85 -14.20
C PRO A 289 -4.35 -12.60 -13.73
N ASN A 290 -4.44 -11.51 -14.50
CA ASN A 290 -3.99 -10.16 -14.12
C ASN A 290 -2.54 -10.06 -13.62
N ILE A 291 -1.67 -10.99 -13.97
CA ILE A 291 -0.24 -10.97 -13.61
C ILE A 291 0.46 -9.67 -13.98
N HIS A 292 0.03 -8.98 -15.04
CA HIS A 292 0.53 -7.67 -15.47
C HIS A 292 0.25 -6.54 -14.49
N GLU A 293 -0.74 -6.70 -13.61
CA GLU A 293 -1.11 -5.72 -12.59
C GLU A 293 -0.23 -5.84 -11.34
N TYR A 294 0.37 -7.01 -11.10
CA TYR A 294 1.28 -7.25 -9.98
C TYR A 294 2.72 -6.82 -10.32
N ILE A 295 3.46 -6.37 -9.31
CA ILE A 295 4.91 -6.24 -9.38
C ILE A 295 5.54 -7.64 -9.38
N ILE A 296 5.17 -8.48 -8.42
CA ILE A 296 5.44 -9.92 -8.42
C ILE A 296 4.20 -10.63 -7.89
N HIS A 297 3.56 -11.44 -8.75
CA HIS A 297 2.36 -12.17 -8.34
C HIS A 297 2.62 -12.99 -7.06
N SER A 298 1.74 -12.83 -6.06
CA SER A 298 1.92 -13.41 -4.72
C SER A 298 2.20 -14.91 -4.74
N SER A 299 1.54 -15.65 -5.64
CA SER A 299 1.74 -17.09 -5.79
C SER A 299 3.11 -17.47 -6.35
N ILE A 300 3.74 -16.62 -7.17
CA ILE A 300 5.10 -16.85 -7.70
C ILE A 300 6.10 -16.65 -6.57
N LEU A 301 5.97 -15.53 -5.84
CA LEU A 301 6.86 -15.22 -4.73
C LEU A 301 6.71 -16.23 -3.59
N ASP A 302 5.49 -16.63 -3.26
CA ASP A 302 5.23 -17.63 -2.21
C ASP A 302 5.77 -19.02 -2.60
N ALA A 303 5.62 -19.42 -3.87
CA ALA A 303 6.20 -20.68 -4.37
C ALA A 303 7.74 -20.72 -4.23
N CYS A 304 8.41 -19.57 -4.23
CA CYS A 304 9.84 -19.50 -3.95
C CYS A 304 10.19 -19.84 -2.49
N PHE A 305 9.22 -19.77 -1.58
CA PHE A 305 9.35 -20.10 -0.16
C PHE A 305 8.96 -21.55 0.17
N HIS A 306 8.18 -22.22 -0.67
CA HIS A 306 7.60 -23.54 -0.35
C HIS A 306 8.65 -24.59 0.03
N ILE A 307 9.82 -24.56 -0.60
CA ILE A 307 10.90 -25.50 -0.26
C ILE A 307 11.39 -25.33 1.19
N MET A 308 11.31 -24.12 1.75
CA MET A 308 11.80 -23.80 3.09
C MET A 308 11.03 -24.53 4.21
N VAL A 309 9.83 -25.03 3.90
CA VAL A 309 8.96 -25.76 4.82
C VAL A 309 8.78 -27.23 4.44
N HIS A 310 9.42 -27.68 3.36
CA HIS A 310 9.26 -29.02 2.83
C HIS A 310 10.15 -30.02 3.60
N PRO A 311 9.62 -31.17 4.08
CA PRO A 311 10.38 -32.18 4.85
C PRO A 311 11.71 -32.61 4.21
N ALA A 312 11.74 -32.74 2.88
CA ALA A 312 12.97 -33.07 2.14
C ALA A 312 14.11 -32.05 2.27
N PHE A 313 13.80 -30.79 2.64
CA PHE A 313 14.80 -29.75 2.88
C PHE A 313 15.00 -29.46 4.36
N THR A 314 13.91 -29.47 5.14
CA THR A 314 13.95 -29.20 6.58
C THR A 314 14.52 -30.37 7.37
N GLY A 315 14.42 -31.60 6.85
CA GLY A 315 14.76 -32.83 7.57
C GLY A 315 13.77 -33.16 8.70
N ASP A 316 12.65 -32.44 8.77
CA ASP A 316 11.61 -32.61 9.77
C ASP A 316 10.39 -33.30 9.13
N ALA A 317 10.10 -34.52 9.61
CA ALA A 317 8.98 -35.33 9.16
C ALA A 317 7.77 -35.24 10.11
N ASP A 318 7.82 -34.38 11.14
CA ASP A 318 6.72 -34.19 12.06
C ASP A 318 5.53 -33.47 11.39
N SER A 319 4.54 -34.27 10.99
CA SER A 319 3.29 -33.77 10.39
C SER A 319 2.36 -33.05 11.39
N THR A 320 2.72 -32.93 12.67
CA THR A 320 1.96 -32.16 13.66
C THR A 320 2.42 -30.70 13.75
N ALA A 321 3.65 -30.42 13.33
CA ALA A 321 4.22 -29.08 13.27
C ALA A 321 4.09 -28.50 11.86
N TYR A 322 3.75 -27.22 11.78
CA TYR A 322 3.74 -26.50 10.52
C TYR A 322 4.43 -25.15 10.64
N TYR A 323 4.97 -24.69 9.53
CA TYR A 323 5.86 -23.55 9.47
C TYR A 323 5.28 -22.49 8.55
N LEU A 324 5.19 -21.27 9.07
CA LEU A 324 4.84 -20.08 8.30
C LEU A 324 5.98 -19.07 8.41
N PRO A 325 6.22 -18.24 7.38
CA PRO A 325 7.17 -17.15 7.49
C PRO A 325 6.77 -16.21 8.63
N SER A 326 7.71 -15.93 9.55
CA SER A 326 7.50 -15.03 10.70
C SER A 326 8.17 -13.68 10.53
N LYS A 327 9.29 -13.63 9.79
CA LYS A 327 10.04 -12.40 9.53
C LYS A 327 10.87 -12.48 8.26
N VAL A 328 11.15 -11.32 7.68
CA VAL A 328 12.14 -11.14 6.61
C VAL A 328 13.11 -10.04 7.04
N GLU A 329 14.37 -10.40 7.24
CA GLU A 329 15.39 -9.44 7.68
C GLU A 329 15.66 -8.39 6.60
N ARG A 330 15.72 -8.81 5.33
CA ARG A 330 15.89 -7.93 4.18
C ARG A 330 15.29 -8.56 2.92
N ALA A 331 14.58 -7.77 2.13
CA ALA A 331 14.18 -8.08 0.76
C ALA A 331 14.55 -6.92 -0.16
N VAL A 332 15.03 -7.22 -1.36
CA VAL A 332 15.45 -6.22 -2.35
C VAL A 332 14.85 -6.58 -3.70
N LEU A 333 14.17 -5.62 -4.31
CA LEU A 333 13.64 -5.71 -5.65
C LEU A 333 14.59 -4.96 -6.59
N HIS A 334 15.26 -5.71 -7.47
CA HIS A 334 16.29 -5.16 -8.37
C HIS A 334 15.69 -4.54 -9.64
N ASP A 335 14.80 -5.27 -10.31
CA ASP A 335 14.13 -4.82 -11.53
C ASP A 335 12.68 -5.33 -11.53
N ALA A 336 11.75 -4.44 -11.21
CA ALA A 336 10.32 -4.72 -11.18
C ALA A 336 9.74 -4.99 -12.58
N ASN A 337 10.35 -4.43 -13.63
CA ASN A 337 9.83 -4.52 -14.99
C ASN A 337 10.35 -5.74 -15.74
N TYR A 338 11.36 -6.44 -15.18
CA TYR A 338 11.99 -7.57 -15.84
C TYR A 338 10.99 -8.66 -16.22
N PHE A 339 10.05 -8.98 -15.32
CA PHE A 339 9.00 -9.97 -15.52
C PHE A 339 8.07 -9.60 -16.69
N HIS A 340 7.63 -8.35 -16.74
CA HIS A 340 6.69 -7.86 -17.75
C HIS A 340 7.31 -7.73 -19.14
N GLN A 341 8.61 -7.43 -19.20
CA GLN A 341 9.31 -7.17 -20.47
C GLN A 341 9.80 -8.44 -21.18
N HIS A 342 10.11 -9.51 -20.46
CA HIS A 342 10.87 -10.64 -21.02
C HIS A 342 10.05 -11.93 -21.22
N GLY A 343 8.77 -11.96 -20.85
CA GLY A 343 7.87 -13.09 -21.12
C GLY A 343 8.47 -14.43 -20.65
N LEU A 344 8.89 -14.50 -19.39
CA LEU A 344 9.58 -15.66 -18.84
C LEU A 344 8.62 -16.86 -18.68
N ASP A 345 9.11 -18.06 -18.94
CA ASP A 345 8.38 -19.30 -18.62
C ASP A 345 8.61 -19.75 -17.16
N PHE A 346 9.76 -19.39 -16.58
CA PHE A 346 10.10 -19.74 -15.21
C PHE A 346 11.09 -18.76 -14.58
N VAL A 347 11.11 -18.77 -13.25
CA VAL A 347 12.19 -18.19 -12.45
C VAL A 347 12.91 -19.26 -11.64
N LEU A 348 14.10 -18.92 -11.17
CA LEU A 348 14.89 -19.78 -10.30
C LEU A 348 14.98 -19.16 -8.91
N SER A 349 14.47 -19.87 -7.91
CA SER A 349 14.66 -19.54 -6.49
C SER A 349 15.85 -20.32 -5.95
N TYR A 350 16.84 -19.61 -5.42
CA TYR A 350 18.01 -20.19 -4.77
C TYR A 350 17.90 -20.00 -3.27
N VAL A 351 17.91 -21.09 -2.53
CA VAL A 351 17.72 -21.11 -1.08
C VAL A 351 18.93 -21.74 -0.42
N THR A 352 19.49 -21.06 0.59
CA THR A 352 20.53 -21.59 1.47
C THR A 352 20.03 -21.63 2.90
N LEU A 353 20.03 -22.81 3.51
CA LEU A 353 19.71 -23.00 4.91
C LEU A 353 20.86 -22.45 5.77
N LYS A 354 20.58 -21.41 6.56
CA LYS A 354 21.57 -20.83 7.50
C LYS A 354 21.54 -21.51 8.87
N SER A 355 20.34 -21.84 9.34
CA SER A 355 20.12 -22.49 10.63
C SER A 355 18.75 -23.14 10.63
N TRP A 356 18.64 -24.33 11.19
CA TRP A 356 17.36 -25.03 11.38
C TRP A 356 17.20 -25.41 12.86
N LYS A 357 16.00 -25.21 13.39
CA LYS A 357 15.55 -25.68 14.70
C LYS A 357 14.05 -26.00 14.54
N PRO A 358 13.56 -27.15 15.01
CA PRO A 358 14.18 -28.07 15.97
C PRO A 358 15.25 -28.97 15.34
N VAL A 359 16.20 -29.40 16.17
CA VAL A 359 17.30 -30.31 15.83
C VAL A 359 16.72 -31.49 15.05
N THR A 360 17.16 -31.68 13.81
CA THR A 360 16.65 -32.78 12.99
C THR A 360 17.18 -34.11 13.53
N ALA A 361 16.50 -35.22 13.24
CA ALA A 361 17.07 -36.56 13.47
C ALA A 361 18.43 -36.75 12.76
N GLN A 362 18.75 -35.93 11.75
CA GLN A 362 20.05 -35.92 11.07
C GLN A 362 21.19 -35.44 11.98
N ASP A 363 20.93 -34.57 12.95
CA ASP A 363 21.92 -34.15 13.94
C ASP A 363 22.21 -35.28 14.95
N ILE A 364 21.27 -36.21 15.15
CA ILE A 364 21.50 -37.44 15.96
C ILE A 364 22.40 -38.43 15.20
N TYR A 365 22.25 -38.54 13.87
CA TYR A 365 23.08 -39.43 13.05
C TYR A 365 24.51 -38.93 12.83
N ASN A 366 24.76 -37.63 12.98
CA ASN A 366 26.10 -37.04 12.88
C ASN A 366 26.78 -36.86 14.26
N ALA A 367 26.08 -37.16 15.36
CA ALA A 367 26.56 -37.03 16.74
C ALA A 367 26.84 -38.38 17.44
N VAL A 368 26.69 -39.50 16.72
CA VAL A 368 27.13 -40.86 17.10
C VAL A 368 28.13 -41.33 16.07
#